data_AF-A0A368TM55-F1
#
_entry.id   AF-A0A368TM55-F1
#
_cell.length_a   1.000
_cell.length_b   1.000
_cell.length_c   1.000
_cell.angle_alpha   90.00
_cell.angle_beta   90.00
_cell.angle_gamma   90.00
#
_symmetry.space_group_name_H-M   'P 1'
#
loop_
_entity.id
_entity.type
_entity.pdbx_description
1 polymer ?
#
loop_
_entity_poly.entity_id
_entity_poly.type
_entity_poly.pdbx_seq_one_letter_code
_entity_poly.pdbx_strand_id
1 'polypeptide(L)'
;MDRPDCEQSRVDRYLHHLQQDRASLPPQVRYLVTDGYYSKTRYLQGVVATGLHQVGKLRHDANLRWLYQGEQKPRGRKRLYGGKVSVDDVSRWTLAGNM
;
A
#
# COMPACT_ATOMS: atom_id res chain seq x y z
N MET A 1 -15.50 -20.02 20.30
CA MET A 1 -15.16 -18.68 20.85
C MET A 1 -15.40 -17.67 19.75
N ASP A 2 -16.62 -17.18 19.65
CA ASP A 2 -16.94 -16.05 18.78
C ASP A 2 -16.29 -14.81 19.35
N ARG A 3 -15.44 -14.15 18.54
CA ARG A 3 -14.89 -12.84 18.89
C ARG A 3 -16.03 -11.81 18.76
N PRO A 4 -16.13 -10.83 19.67
CA PRO A 4 -17.17 -9.80 19.59
C PRO A 4 -17.07 -9.09 18.24
N ASP A 5 -18.23 -8.82 17.64
CA ASP A 5 -18.36 -8.11 16.37
C ASP A 5 -17.57 -6.80 16.49
N CYS A 6 -16.41 -6.76 15.84
CA CYS A 6 -15.53 -5.61 15.93
C CYS A 6 -16.18 -4.49 15.12
N GLU A 7 -16.63 -3.43 15.79
CA GLU A 7 -17.17 -2.21 15.16
C GLU A 7 -16.38 -1.89 13.89
N GLN A 8 -16.98 -2.17 12.72
CA GLN A 8 -16.28 -2.03 11.45
C GLN A 8 -15.97 -0.56 11.23
N SER A 9 -14.69 -0.24 11.07
CA SER A 9 -14.30 1.13 10.79
C SER A 9 -14.83 1.54 9.41
N ARG A 10 -15.00 2.84 9.18
CA ARG A 10 -15.36 3.37 7.84
C ARG A 10 -14.42 2.85 6.75
N VAL A 11 -13.14 2.72 7.07
CA VAL A 11 -12.11 2.20 6.15
C VAL A 11 -12.38 0.74 5.78
N ASP A 12 -12.86 -0.07 6.73
CA ASP A 12 -13.20 -1.47 6.50
C ASP A 12 -14.41 -1.61 5.59
N ARG A 13 -15.44 -0.77 5.80
CA ARG A 13 -16.61 -0.73 4.92
C ARG A 13 -16.25 -0.35 3.48
N TYR A 14 -15.37 0.65 3.30
CA TYR A 14 -14.91 1.04 1.97
C TYR A 14 -14.06 -0.05 1.30
N LEU A 15 -13.23 -0.73 2.06
CA LEU A 15 -12.44 -1.85 1.54
C LEU A 15 -13.34 -3.02 1.13
N HIS A 16 -14.34 -3.34 1.96
CA HIS A 16 -15.32 -4.39 1.66
C HIS A 16 -16.07 -4.09 0.36
N HIS A 17 -16.55 -2.85 0.19
CA HIS A 17 -17.18 -2.41 -1.05
C HIS A 17 -16.26 -2.62 -2.27
N LEU A 18 -15.01 -2.17 -2.18
CA LEU A 18 -14.02 -2.38 -3.25
C LEU A 18 -13.79 -3.87 -3.57
N GLN A 19 -13.77 -4.73 -2.55
CA GLN A 19 -13.59 -6.17 -2.74
C GLN A 19 -14.77 -6.81 -3.47
N GLN A 20 -16.00 -6.37 -3.17
CA GLN A 20 -17.21 -6.81 -3.87
C GLN A 20 -17.17 -6.38 -5.35
N ASP A 21 -16.80 -5.12 -5.59
CA ASP A 21 -16.75 -4.55 -6.94
C ASP A 21 -15.60 -5.11 -7.79
N ARG A 22 -14.54 -5.65 -7.15
CA ARG A 22 -13.36 -6.13 -7.87
C ARG A 22 -13.71 -7.16 -8.94
N ALA A 23 -14.69 -8.02 -8.67
CA ALA A 23 -15.15 -9.04 -9.62
C ALA A 23 -15.86 -8.45 -10.86
N SER A 24 -16.43 -7.25 -10.73
CA SER A 24 -17.10 -6.54 -11.81
C SER A 24 -16.15 -5.66 -12.62
N LEU A 25 -14.96 -5.37 -12.12
CA LEU A 25 -13.96 -4.57 -12.82
C LEU A 25 -13.24 -5.41 -13.89
N PRO A 26 -13.02 -4.86 -15.10
CA PRO A 26 -12.22 -5.53 -16.13
C PRO A 26 -10.82 -5.89 -15.61
N PRO A 27 -10.26 -7.05 -16.02
CA PRO A 27 -8.91 -7.48 -15.59
C PRO A 27 -7.80 -6.48 -15.93
N GLN A 28 -8.01 -5.63 -16.94
CA GLN A 28 -7.07 -4.60 -17.38
C GLN A 28 -6.95 -3.44 -16.37
N VAL A 29 -7.92 -3.29 -15.47
CA VAL A 29 -7.86 -2.29 -14.40
C VAL A 29 -6.84 -2.75 -13.36
N ARG A 30 -5.69 -2.04 -13.34
CA ARG A 30 -4.57 -2.30 -12.44
C ARG A 30 -4.42 -1.27 -11.33
N TYR A 31 -4.92 -0.05 -11.55
CA TYR A 31 -4.69 1.09 -10.64
C TYR A 31 -6.01 1.61 -10.09
N LEU A 32 -6.05 1.85 -8.78
CA LEU A 32 -7.15 2.49 -8.07
C LEU A 32 -6.70 3.88 -7.61
N VAL A 33 -7.41 4.92 -8.05
CA VAL A 33 -7.14 6.29 -7.58
C VAL A 33 -7.97 6.57 -6.33
N THR A 34 -7.34 7.09 -5.28
CA THR A 34 -8.03 7.46 -4.03
C THR A 34 -7.51 8.77 -3.46
N ASP A 35 -8.33 9.49 -2.70
CA ASP A 35 -7.88 10.66 -1.96
C ASP A 35 -6.96 10.28 -0.77
N GLY A 36 -6.32 11.29 -0.17
CA GLY A 36 -5.33 11.08 0.88
C GLY A 36 -5.86 10.51 2.20
N TYR A 37 -7.18 10.57 2.44
CA TYR A 37 -7.81 9.90 3.60
C TYR A 37 -7.57 8.38 3.59
N TYR A 38 -7.49 7.79 2.39
CA TYR A 38 -7.31 6.36 2.16
C TYR A 38 -5.84 5.90 2.22
N SER A 39 -4.87 6.81 2.40
CA SER A 39 -3.45 6.48 2.57
C SER A 39 -3.14 5.92 3.97
N LYS A 40 -3.90 4.91 4.38
CA LYS A 40 -3.77 4.16 5.64
C LYS A 40 -3.30 2.74 5.33
N THR A 41 -2.35 2.24 6.10
CA THR A 41 -1.74 0.91 5.89
C THR A 41 -2.78 -0.19 5.72
N ARG A 42 -3.83 -0.20 6.56
CA ARG A 42 -4.91 -1.21 6.50
C ARG A 42 -5.65 -1.20 5.16
N TYR A 43 -5.98 -0.01 4.65
CA TYR A 43 -6.66 0.13 3.36
C TYR A 43 -5.74 -0.27 2.21
N LEU A 44 -4.51 0.27 2.20
CA LEU A 44 -3.47 -0.03 1.23
C LEU A 44 -3.20 -1.53 1.09
N GLN A 45 -3.05 -2.25 2.21
CA GLN A 45 -2.87 -3.69 2.22
C GLN A 45 -4.07 -4.42 1.62
N GLY A 46 -5.28 -3.95 1.93
CA GLY A 46 -6.51 -4.50 1.35
C GLY A 46 -6.59 -4.30 -0.17
N VAL A 47 -6.25 -3.11 -0.67
CA VAL A 47 -6.21 -2.82 -2.12
C VAL A 47 -5.19 -3.71 -2.83
N VAL A 48 -3.98 -3.87 -2.27
CA VAL A 48 -2.96 -4.74 -2.86
C VAL A 48 -3.42 -6.21 -2.89
N ALA A 49 -4.14 -6.66 -1.86
CA ALA A 49 -4.70 -8.00 -1.81
C ALA A 49 -5.76 -8.27 -2.89
N THR A 50 -6.39 -7.24 -3.47
CA THR A 50 -7.32 -7.38 -4.62
C THR A 50 -6.61 -7.39 -5.98
N GLY A 51 -5.27 -7.33 -5.98
CA GLY A 51 -4.45 -7.25 -7.19
C GLY A 51 -4.46 -5.87 -7.85
N LEU A 52 -4.87 -4.83 -7.12
CA LEU A 52 -4.83 -3.44 -7.56
C LEU A 52 -3.65 -2.70 -6.92
N HIS A 53 -3.19 -1.64 -7.58
CA HIS A 53 -2.20 -0.70 -7.05
C HIS A 53 -2.88 0.65 -6.74
N GLN A 54 -2.72 1.16 -5.52
CA GLN A 54 -3.27 2.47 -5.16
C GLN A 54 -2.40 3.60 -5.72
N VAL A 55 -3.04 4.58 -6.37
CA VAL A 55 -2.47 5.90 -6.69
C VAL A 55 -3.20 6.92 -5.83
N GLY A 56 -2.48 7.59 -4.93
CA GLY A 56 -3.12 8.51 -4.00
C GLY A 56 -2.14 9.53 -3.43
N LYS A 57 -2.66 10.38 -2.54
CA LYS A 57 -1.89 11.47 -1.93
C LYS A 57 -1.44 11.10 -0.53
N LEU A 58 -0.13 11.00 -0.34
CA LEU A 58 0.44 10.90 1.00
C LEU A 58 0.38 12.24 1.73
N ARG A 59 0.47 12.20 3.07
CA ARG A 59 0.64 13.41 3.87
C ARG A 59 1.93 14.13 3.47
N HIS A 60 1.94 15.45 3.60
CA HIS A 60 3.11 16.28 3.29
C HIS A 60 4.34 15.94 4.17
N ASP A 61 4.12 15.37 5.35
CA ASP A 61 5.14 14.95 6.32
C ASP A 61 5.45 13.44 6.26
N ALA A 62 4.99 12.73 5.23
CA ALA A 62 5.22 11.29 5.09
C ALA A 62 6.73 10.97 4.96
N ASN A 63 7.23 10.09 5.82
CA ASN A 63 8.64 9.69 5.82
C ASN A 63 8.86 8.41 5.01
N LEU A 64 9.13 8.57 3.72
CA LEU A 64 9.36 7.46 2.80
C LEU A 64 10.74 6.83 2.99
N ARG A 65 10.77 5.49 3.12
CA ARG A 65 12.00 4.71 3.29
C ARG A 65 12.00 3.50 2.37
N TRP A 66 13.15 3.21 1.80
CA TRP A 66 13.38 1.97 1.07
C TRP A 66 13.41 0.79 2.03
N LEU A 67 12.83 -0.34 1.62
CA LEU A 67 13.06 -1.61 2.31
C LEU A 67 14.52 -2.03 2.14
N TYR A 68 15.08 -2.65 3.18
CA TYR A 68 16.44 -3.15 3.15
C TYR A 68 16.48 -4.52 2.46
N GLN A 69 17.24 -4.60 1.36
CA GLN A 69 17.38 -5.80 0.52
C GLN A 69 18.79 -6.42 0.60
N GLY A 70 19.69 -5.85 1.41
CA GLY A 70 21.06 -6.35 1.56
C GLY A 70 21.16 -7.52 2.55
N GLU A 71 22.40 -7.98 2.76
CA GLU A 71 22.70 -9.06 3.70
C GLU A 71 22.22 -8.73 5.12
N GLN A 72 21.54 -9.69 5.74
CA GLN A 72 20.96 -9.54 7.07
C GLN A 72 21.89 -10.08 8.14
N LYS A 73 21.91 -9.43 9.31
CA LYS A 73 22.68 -9.91 10.47
C LYS A 73 22.23 -11.32 10.89
N PRO A 74 23.15 -12.22 11.31
CA PRO A 74 22.80 -13.59 11.68
C PRO A 74 21.96 -13.67 12.97
N ARG A 75 22.19 -12.75 13.92
CA ARG A 75 21.47 -12.71 15.21
C ARG A 75 20.96 -11.29 15.52
N GLY A 76 19.82 -11.22 16.22
CA GLY A 76 19.17 -9.97 16.62
C GLY A 76 18.11 -9.46 15.63
N ARG A 77 17.57 -8.26 15.89
CA ARG A 77 16.51 -7.66 15.06
C ARG A 77 17.02 -7.38 13.65
N LYS A 78 16.33 -7.94 12.65
CA LYS A 78 16.62 -7.74 11.22
C LYS A 78 16.44 -6.27 10.83
N ARG A 79 17.27 -5.80 9.88
CA ARG A 79 17.16 -4.45 9.34
C ARG A 79 15.98 -4.40 8.38
N LEU A 80 15.05 -3.48 8.61
CA LEU A 80 13.85 -3.32 7.78
C LEU A 80 14.05 -2.28 6.66
N TYR A 81 14.82 -1.22 6.92
CA TYR A 81 14.91 -0.07 6.02
C TYR A 81 16.35 0.21 5.56
N GLY A 82 16.51 0.45 4.26
CA GLY A 82 17.78 0.67 3.58
C GLY A 82 18.20 2.14 3.45
N GLY A 83 17.29 3.08 3.69
CA GLY A 83 17.55 4.52 3.59
C GLY A 83 16.27 5.31 3.33
N LYS A 84 16.37 6.64 3.28
CA LYS A 84 15.26 7.52 2.91
C LYS A 84 15.08 7.53 1.39
N VAL A 85 13.84 7.67 0.93
CA VAL A 85 13.56 7.95 -0.49
C VAL A 85 13.95 9.39 -0.78
N SER A 86 14.74 9.59 -1.84
CA SER A 86 14.96 10.91 -2.44
C SER A 86 14.08 11.02 -3.68
N VAL A 87 13.49 12.19 -3.89
CA VAL A 87 12.77 12.53 -5.13
C VAL A 87 13.68 13.19 -6.15
N ASP A 88 14.83 13.71 -5.72
CA ASP A 88 15.86 14.30 -6.59
C ASP A 88 16.69 13.22 -7.30
N ASP A 89 16.73 12.01 -6.74
CA ASP A 89 17.37 10.83 -7.33
C ASP A 89 16.33 9.72 -7.53
N VAL A 90 15.90 9.57 -8.79
CA VAL A 90 14.92 8.58 -9.22
C VAL A 90 15.55 7.32 -9.80
N SER A 91 16.87 7.12 -9.69
CA SER A 91 17.58 5.95 -10.25
C SER A 91 17.05 4.60 -9.78
N ARG A 92 16.46 4.56 -8.58
CA ARG A 92 15.87 3.36 -7.95
C ARG A 92 14.38 3.17 -8.26
N TRP A 93 13.77 4.09 -8.98
CA TRP A 93 12.34 4.08 -9.25
C TRP A 93 12.06 3.29 -10.53
N THR A 94 10.97 2.53 -10.52
CA THR A 94 10.45 1.86 -11.72
C THR A 94 9.32 2.70 -12.29
N LEU A 95 9.38 3.01 -13.59
CA LEU A 95 8.29 3.67 -14.28
C LEU A 95 7.05 2.75 -14.29
N ALA A 96 5.94 3.24 -13.76
CA ALA A 96 4.69 2.46 -13.65
C ALA A 96 3.80 2.54 -14.90
N GLY A 97 4.05 3.48 -15.80
CA GLY A 97 3.36 3.61 -17.09
C GLY A 97 4.15 2.96 -18.22
N ASN A 98 3.45 2.42 -19.22
CA ASN A 98 4.07 2.10 -20.50
C ASN A 98 4.17 3.42 -21.30
N MET A 99 5.33 3.67 -21.91
CA MET A 99 5.42 4.65 -23.01
C MET A 99 4.83 4.06 -24.29
#